data_AF-A0A538KP22-F1
#
_entry.id   AF-A0A538KP22-F1
#
_cell.length_a   1.000
_cell.length_b   1.000
_cell.length_c   1.000
_cell.angle_alpha   90.00
_cell.angle_beta   90.00
_cell.angle_gamma   90.00
#
_symmetry.space_group_name_H-M   'P 1'
#
loop_
_entity.id
_entity.type
_entity.pdbx_description
1 polymer ?
#
loop_
_entity_poly.entity_id
_entity_poly.type
_entity_poly.pdbx_seq_one_letter_code
_entity_poly.pdbx_strand_id
1 'polypeptide(L)'
;MTRWGLRRSKVVVAHHGPGQPLGPITRQAPRHVLYVGDAEPRKNLPLLREAVARFGRLPLRIATPADDLADLHAHALALVHPALHEGFGLTALEALAAGTPVVAYPSLAVREICGDAALYATTADGLAAHLRRLHDDPESAPDGRAQAGRFSWARCADEHLRAYTLAVR
;
A
#
# COMPACT_ATOMS: atom_id res chain seq x y z
N MET A 1 -13.97 33.05 -14.81
CA MET A 1 -12.70 32.99 -14.04
C MET A 1 -12.75 31.75 -13.17
N THR A 2 -11.64 31.01 -13.02
CA THR A 2 -11.57 29.94 -12.00
C THR A 2 -11.70 30.56 -10.61
N ARG A 3 -12.13 29.76 -9.62
CA ARG A 3 -12.35 30.17 -8.22
C ARG A 3 -11.15 30.91 -7.57
N TRP A 4 -9.96 30.83 -8.17
CA TRP A 4 -8.70 31.34 -7.63
C TRP A 4 -7.96 32.32 -8.55
N GLY A 5 -8.58 32.80 -9.64
CA GLY A 5 -7.92 33.73 -10.59
C GLY A 5 -6.77 33.12 -11.40
N LEU A 6 -6.47 31.83 -11.25
CA LEU A 6 -5.44 31.12 -11.99
C LEU A 6 -5.93 30.66 -13.37
N ARG A 7 -5.16 30.95 -14.42
CA ARG A 7 -5.42 30.38 -15.75
C ARG A 7 -5.21 28.87 -15.72
N ARG A 8 -6.19 28.08 -16.19
CA ARG A 8 -6.10 26.60 -16.23
C ARG A 8 -4.85 26.10 -16.93
N SER A 9 -4.39 26.79 -17.98
CA SER A 9 -3.16 26.46 -18.71
C SER A 9 -1.87 26.55 -17.87
N LYS A 10 -1.92 27.15 -16.68
CA LYS A 10 -0.81 27.22 -15.73
C LYS A 10 -0.93 26.22 -14.57
N VAL A 11 -1.97 25.39 -14.55
CA VAL A 11 -2.15 24.35 -13.53
C VAL A 11 -1.61 23.04 -14.07
N VAL A 12 -0.56 22.53 -13.42
CA VAL A 12 -0.06 21.17 -13.66
C VAL A 12 -0.53 20.30 -12.50
N VAL A 13 -1.25 19.23 -12.82
CA VAL A 13 -1.65 18.21 -11.85
C VAL A 13 -0.66 17.06 -11.97
N ALA A 14 0.22 16.93 -10.99
CA ALA A 14 1.10 15.77 -10.88
C ALA A 14 0.31 14.64 -10.23
N HIS A 15 -0.03 13.60 -10.99
CA HIS A 15 -0.62 12.38 -10.44
C HIS A 15 0.50 11.56 -9.80
N HIS A 16 0.75 11.76 -8.51
CA HIS A 16 1.61 10.88 -7.70
C HIS A 16 0.80 10.46 -6.47
N GLY A 17 0.87 9.18 -6.07
CA GLY A 17 0.10 8.63 -4.95
C GLY A 17 -1.20 7.90 -5.38
N PRO A 18 -2.19 7.77 -4.48
CA PRO A 18 -3.31 6.86 -4.63
C PRO A 18 -4.19 7.23 -5.82
N GLY A 19 -4.34 6.31 -6.78
CA GLY A 19 -5.00 6.58 -8.06
C GLY A 19 -4.05 7.09 -9.15
N GLN A 20 -2.73 7.01 -8.97
CA GLN A 20 -1.83 6.93 -10.11
C GLN A 20 -2.28 5.77 -11.00
N PRO A 21 -2.34 5.95 -12.34
CA PRO A 21 -2.51 4.84 -13.24
C PRO A 21 -1.20 4.04 -13.27
N LEU A 22 -0.99 3.21 -12.25
CA LEU A 22 -0.32 1.94 -12.47
C LEU A 22 -1.24 1.23 -13.46
N GLY A 23 -0.84 1.14 -14.74
CA GLY A 23 -1.61 0.39 -15.73
C GLY A 23 -1.97 -0.99 -15.17
N PRO A 24 -2.98 -1.69 -15.73
CA PRO A 24 -3.47 -2.95 -15.16
C PRO A 24 -2.30 -3.92 -14.88
N ILE A 25 -2.02 -4.15 -13.60
CA ILE A 25 -0.96 -5.06 -13.17
C ILE A 25 -1.52 -6.48 -13.22
N THR A 26 -0.95 -7.30 -14.09
CA THR A 26 -1.28 -8.73 -14.15
C THR A 26 -0.34 -9.49 -13.24
N ARG A 27 -0.90 -10.14 -12.20
CA ARG A 27 -0.16 -10.93 -11.22
C ARG A 27 0.65 -12.04 -11.91
N GLN A 28 1.92 -12.17 -11.53
CA GLN A 28 2.86 -13.18 -12.02
C GLN A 28 3.29 -14.10 -10.89
N ALA A 29 4.02 -15.16 -11.22
CA ALA A 29 4.60 -16.06 -10.23
C ALA A 29 5.49 -15.25 -9.24
N PRO A 30 5.29 -15.41 -7.92
CA PRO A 30 5.97 -14.60 -6.93
C PRO A 30 7.46 -14.90 -6.87
N ARG A 31 8.28 -13.85 -6.82
CA ARG A 31 9.74 -13.92 -6.76
C ARG A 31 10.32 -13.34 -5.47
N HIS A 32 9.55 -12.54 -4.73
CA HIS A 32 10.02 -11.83 -3.56
C HIS A 32 8.87 -11.45 -2.61
N VAL A 33 9.22 -11.12 -1.36
CA VAL A 33 8.38 -10.35 -0.45
C VAL A 33 8.72 -8.87 -0.64
N LEU A 34 7.74 -8.00 -0.84
CA LEU A 34 7.97 -6.59 -1.19
C LEU A 34 7.86 -5.68 0.05
N TYR A 35 8.76 -4.72 0.15
CA TYR A 35 8.68 -3.60 1.07
C TYR A 35 8.96 -2.30 0.33
N VAL A 36 8.14 -1.28 0.59
CA VAL A 36 8.27 0.05 -0.01
C VAL A 36 8.35 1.07 1.14
N GLY A 37 9.51 1.70 1.27
CA GLY A 37 9.79 2.67 2.34
C GLY A 37 11.28 2.76 2.66
N ASP A 38 11.60 3.64 3.60
CA ASP A 38 12.94 3.83 4.15
C ASP A 38 13.22 2.94 5.38
N ALA A 39 14.33 3.19 6.07
CA ALA A 39 14.73 2.47 7.27
C ALA A 39 14.49 3.26 8.57
N GLU A 40 13.60 4.27 8.57
CA GLU A 40 13.28 5.00 9.79
C GLU A 40 12.76 4.05 10.88
N PRO A 41 13.09 4.27 12.16
CA PRO A 41 12.70 3.36 13.25
C PRO A 41 11.19 3.06 13.30
N ARG A 42 10.34 4.05 13.01
CA ARG A 42 8.88 3.89 12.98
C ARG A 42 8.39 2.89 11.92
N LYS A 43 9.17 2.67 10.86
CA LYS A 43 8.85 1.71 9.80
C LYS A 43 9.09 0.27 10.22
N ASN A 44 9.83 0.03 11.31
CA ASN A 44 9.99 -1.30 11.90
C ASN A 44 10.56 -2.35 10.93
N LEU A 45 11.54 -1.92 10.11
CA LEU A 45 12.25 -2.80 9.20
C LEU A 45 12.91 -4.02 9.89
N PRO A 46 13.41 -3.94 11.15
CA PRO A 46 13.90 -5.12 11.87
C PRO A 46 12.86 -6.25 11.98
N LEU A 47 11.61 -5.94 12.37
CA LEU A 47 10.53 -6.92 12.46
C LEU A 47 10.29 -7.63 11.12
N LEU A 48 10.28 -6.87 10.03
CA LEU A 48 10.11 -7.43 8.68
C LEU A 48 11.27 -8.33 8.27
N ARG A 49 12.52 -7.91 8.51
CA ARG A 49 13.68 -8.75 8.20
C ARG A 49 13.62 -10.07 8.96
N GLU A 50 13.23 -10.02 10.22
CA GLU A 50 13.05 -11.19 11.07
C GLU A 50 11.91 -12.09 10.56
N ALA A 51 10.79 -11.52 10.13
CA ALA A 51 9.67 -12.26 9.56
C ALA A 51 10.05 -12.97 8.25
N VAL A 52 10.76 -12.28 7.35
CA VAL A 52 11.21 -12.87 6.08
C VAL A 52 12.26 -13.96 6.32
N ALA A 53 13.16 -13.77 7.29
CA ALA A 53 14.11 -14.81 7.68
C ALA A 53 13.40 -16.08 8.20
N ARG A 54 12.35 -15.93 9.01
CA ARG A 54 11.51 -17.05 9.48
C ARG A 54 10.65 -17.67 8.38
N PHE A 55 10.24 -16.89 7.40
CA PHE A 55 9.51 -17.39 6.23
C PHE A 55 10.42 -18.26 5.35
N GLY A 56 11.63 -17.80 5.04
CA GLY A 56 12.70 -18.61 4.46
C GLY A 56 12.50 -19.12 3.02
N ARG A 57 11.44 -18.72 2.31
CA ARG A 57 11.14 -19.23 0.94
C ARG A 57 11.41 -18.25 -0.20
N LEU A 58 11.21 -16.94 0.01
CA LEU A 58 11.48 -15.91 -0.99
C LEU A 58 12.27 -14.75 -0.35
N PRO A 59 13.14 -14.07 -1.11
CA PRO A 59 13.92 -12.94 -0.61
C PRO A 59 13.05 -11.72 -0.32
N LEU A 60 13.53 -10.85 0.58
CA LEU A 60 12.99 -9.50 0.77
C LEU A 60 13.51 -8.57 -0.33
N ARG A 61 12.59 -7.92 -1.05
CA ARG A 61 12.89 -6.82 -1.96
C ARG A 61 12.45 -5.49 -1.35
N ILE A 62 13.40 -4.59 -1.14
CA ILE A 62 13.16 -3.20 -0.70
C ILE A 62 13.15 -2.33 -1.95
N ALA A 63 12.03 -1.70 -2.28
CA ALA A 63 11.91 -0.83 -3.45
C ALA A 63 12.73 0.47 -3.30
N THR A 64 13.22 0.97 -4.42
CA THR A 64 14.00 2.21 -4.55
C THR A 64 13.38 3.09 -5.64
N PRO A 65 13.70 4.39 -5.69
CA PRO A 65 13.17 5.29 -6.73
C PRO A 65 13.52 4.91 -8.17
N ALA A 66 14.55 4.09 -8.38
CA ALA A 66 14.96 3.63 -9.71
C ALA A 66 14.18 2.39 -10.19
N ASP A 67 13.36 1.79 -9.32
CA ASP A 67 12.66 0.55 -9.62
C ASP A 67 11.34 0.78 -10.37
N ASP A 68 11.01 -0.15 -11.25
CA ASP A 68 9.67 -0.27 -11.80
C ASP A 68 8.75 -0.90 -10.73
N LEU A 69 8.00 -0.04 -10.03
CA LEU A 69 7.05 -0.49 -9.00
C LEU A 69 5.98 -1.43 -9.57
N ALA A 70 5.57 -1.28 -10.83
CA ALA A 70 4.56 -2.15 -11.42
C ALA A 70 5.09 -3.58 -11.57
N ASP A 71 6.34 -3.75 -12.01
CA ASP A 71 6.99 -5.07 -12.07
C ASP A 71 7.21 -5.68 -10.68
N LEU A 72 7.62 -4.86 -9.70
CA LEU A 72 7.77 -5.31 -8.32
C LEU A 72 6.44 -5.83 -7.78
N HIS A 73 5.35 -5.08 -7.94
CA HIS A 73 4.02 -5.53 -7.53
C HIS A 73 3.55 -6.77 -8.29
N ALA A 74 3.82 -6.88 -9.60
CA ALA A 74 3.45 -8.04 -10.40
C ALA A 74 4.07 -9.34 -9.87
N HIS A 75 5.30 -9.29 -9.35
CA HIS A 75 6.06 -10.44 -8.87
C HIS A 75 6.17 -10.54 -7.33
N ALA A 76 5.52 -9.67 -6.56
CA ALA A 76 5.53 -9.73 -5.11
C ALA A 76 4.62 -10.88 -4.61
N LEU A 77 5.06 -11.72 -3.68
CA LEU A 77 4.14 -12.61 -2.95
C LEU A 77 3.10 -11.78 -2.19
N ALA A 78 3.60 -10.77 -1.48
CA ALA A 78 2.83 -9.78 -0.76
C ALA A 78 3.69 -8.53 -0.57
N LEU A 79 3.05 -7.39 -0.39
CA LEU A 79 3.67 -6.23 0.24
C LEU A 79 3.54 -6.38 1.75
N VAL A 80 4.66 -6.27 2.48
CA VAL A 80 4.64 -6.21 3.95
C VAL A 80 4.75 -4.76 4.40
N HIS A 81 3.78 -4.32 5.20
CA HIS A 81 3.74 -2.98 5.79
C HIS A 81 3.94 -3.07 7.32
N PRO A 82 5.20 -3.17 7.81
CA PRO A 82 5.51 -3.43 9.22
C PRO A 82 5.42 -2.20 10.13
N ALA A 83 5.13 -1.01 9.59
CA ALA A 83 5.26 0.26 10.30
C ALA A 83 4.37 0.33 11.57
N LEU A 84 4.99 0.75 12.67
CA LEU A 84 4.31 0.99 13.95
C LEU A 84 3.41 2.24 13.86
N HIS A 85 3.89 3.25 13.13
CA HIS A 85 3.20 4.51 12.91
C HIS A 85 3.23 4.87 11.43
N GLU A 86 2.06 5.17 10.89
CA GLU A 86 1.86 5.54 9.51
C GLU A 86 0.84 6.68 9.44
N GLY A 87 1.07 7.65 8.55
CA GLY A 87 0.18 8.80 8.42
C GLY A 87 -1.08 8.47 7.64
N PHE A 88 -0.93 7.67 6.57
CA PHE A 88 -2.07 7.26 5.74
C PHE A 88 -1.96 5.80 5.30
N GLY A 89 -0.79 5.36 4.80
CA GLY A 89 -0.62 3.98 4.31
C GLY A 89 -0.74 3.86 2.80
N LEU A 90 -0.21 4.86 2.06
CA LEU A 90 -0.23 4.88 0.60
C LEU A 90 0.33 3.62 -0.03
N THR A 91 1.46 3.12 0.47
CA THR A 91 2.10 1.93 -0.09
C THR A 91 1.25 0.67 0.07
N ALA A 92 0.48 0.57 1.17
CA ALA A 92 -0.48 -0.51 1.36
C ALA A 92 -1.67 -0.34 0.41
N LEU A 93 -2.21 0.87 0.27
CA LEU A 93 -3.32 1.15 -0.64
C LEU A 93 -2.97 0.90 -2.11
N GLU A 94 -1.77 1.27 -2.53
CA GLU A 94 -1.22 1.02 -3.88
C GLU A 94 -1.05 -0.48 -4.13
N ALA A 95 -0.56 -1.24 -3.15
CA ALA A 95 -0.53 -2.71 -3.23
C ALA A 95 -1.93 -3.31 -3.43
N LEU A 96 -2.92 -2.88 -2.64
CA LEU A 96 -4.30 -3.34 -2.79
C LEU A 96 -4.86 -3.00 -4.18
N ALA A 97 -4.61 -1.79 -4.69
CA ALA A 97 -5.02 -1.38 -6.04
C ALA A 97 -4.35 -2.22 -7.14
N ALA A 98 -3.10 -2.61 -6.93
CA ALA A 98 -2.33 -3.49 -7.81
C ALA A 98 -2.75 -4.97 -7.71
N GLY A 99 -3.69 -5.33 -6.83
CA GLY A 99 -4.03 -6.73 -6.53
C GLY A 99 -2.90 -7.49 -5.83
N THR A 100 -1.92 -6.78 -5.26
CA THR A 100 -0.86 -7.38 -4.44
C THR A 100 -1.40 -7.58 -3.03
N PRO A 101 -1.33 -8.80 -2.45
CA PRO A 101 -1.74 -9.03 -1.08
C PRO A 101 -0.95 -8.14 -0.10
N VAL A 102 -1.61 -7.63 0.94
CA VAL A 102 -0.98 -6.83 1.98
C VAL A 102 -0.94 -7.61 3.29
N VAL A 103 0.25 -7.73 3.87
CA VAL A 103 0.46 -8.21 5.24
C VAL A 103 0.97 -7.04 6.07
N ALA A 104 0.32 -6.69 7.17
CA ALA A 104 0.61 -5.43 7.85
C ALA A 104 0.66 -5.52 9.37
N TYR A 105 1.44 -4.62 9.97
CA TYR A 105 1.26 -4.24 11.36
C TYR A 105 -0.06 -3.44 11.50
N PRO A 106 -0.90 -3.73 12.50
CA PRO A 106 -2.24 -3.15 12.63
C PRO A 106 -2.22 -1.72 13.22
N SER A 107 -1.45 -0.79 12.64
CA SER A 107 -1.51 0.62 13.03
C SER A 107 -2.86 1.23 12.61
N LEU A 108 -3.29 2.31 13.30
CA LEU A 108 -4.63 2.87 13.14
C LEU A 108 -4.93 3.28 11.69
N ALA A 109 -4.04 4.04 11.06
CA ALA A 109 -4.21 4.47 9.67
C ALA A 109 -4.29 3.26 8.70
N VAL A 110 -3.44 2.26 8.90
CA VAL A 110 -3.44 1.06 8.03
C VAL A 110 -4.73 0.26 8.21
N ARG A 111 -5.24 0.12 9.43
CA ARG A 111 -6.54 -0.51 9.70
C ARG A 111 -7.69 0.23 9.03
N GLU A 112 -7.68 1.56 9.10
CA GLU A 112 -8.71 2.41 8.48
C GLU A 112 -8.71 2.28 6.95
N ILE A 113 -7.53 2.28 6.33
CA ILE A 113 -7.39 2.24 4.87
C ILE A 113 -7.53 0.83 4.31
N CYS A 114 -6.98 -0.19 4.97
CA CYS A 114 -6.99 -1.55 4.45
C CYS A 114 -8.21 -2.36 4.89
N GLY A 115 -8.86 -2.04 6.02
CA GLY A 115 -10.01 -2.80 6.52
C GLY A 115 -9.71 -4.31 6.59
N ASP A 116 -10.61 -5.14 6.08
CA ASP A 116 -10.42 -6.60 6.02
C ASP A 116 -9.64 -7.08 4.79
N ALA A 117 -9.18 -6.16 3.93
CA ALA A 117 -8.41 -6.48 2.73
C ALA A 117 -6.92 -6.72 2.98
N ALA A 118 -6.46 -6.65 4.23
CA ALA A 118 -5.10 -6.96 4.63
C ALA A 118 -5.05 -8.02 5.73
N LEU A 119 -3.95 -8.77 5.77
CA LEU A 119 -3.66 -9.73 6.81
C LEU A 119 -2.81 -9.07 7.90
N TYR A 120 -3.24 -9.14 9.15
CA TYR A 120 -2.58 -8.40 10.23
C TYR A 120 -1.80 -9.30 11.17
N ALA A 121 -0.62 -8.85 11.59
CA ALA A 121 0.15 -9.45 12.68
C ALA A 121 1.06 -8.41 13.34
N THR A 122 1.33 -8.60 14.64
CA THR A 122 2.22 -7.72 15.43
C THR A 122 3.59 -8.36 15.70
N THR A 123 3.75 -9.65 15.38
CA THR A 123 4.97 -10.43 15.61
C THR A 123 5.55 -10.93 14.29
N ALA A 124 6.86 -11.16 14.27
CA ALA A 124 7.52 -11.71 13.10
C ALA A 124 7.05 -13.13 12.75
N ASP A 125 6.70 -13.94 13.76
CA ASP A 125 6.07 -15.25 13.55
C ASP A 125 4.71 -15.17 12.86
N GLY A 126 3.88 -14.20 13.28
CA GLY A 126 2.56 -13.98 12.68
C GLY A 126 2.67 -13.45 11.24
N LEU A 127 3.58 -12.50 10.99
CA LEU A 127 3.87 -12.03 9.63
C LEU A 127 4.36 -13.18 8.75
N ALA A 128 5.31 -13.99 9.24
CA ALA A 128 5.82 -15.16 8.53
C ALA A 128 4.74 -16.22 8.30
N ALA A 129 3.78 -16.38 9.20
CA ALA A 129 2.67 -17.30 9.04
C ALA A 129 1.72 -16.87 7.91
N HIS A 130 1.40 -15.58 7.80
CA HIS A 130 0.64 -15.05 6.67
C HIS A 130 1.40 -15.23 5.35
N LEU A 131 2.70 -14.96 5.32
CA LEU A 131 3.53 -15.20 4.14
C LEU A 131 3.56 -16.69 3.73
N ARG A 132 3.69 -17.62 4.69
CA ARG A 132 3.60 -19.07 4.41
C ARG A 132 2.25 -19.45 3.83
N ARG A 133 1.16 -18.98 4.44
CA ARG A 133 -0.21 -19.24 3.96
C ARG A 133 -0.40 -18.74 2.52
N LEU A 134 0.01 -17.51 2.21
CA LEU A 134 -0.09 -16.96 0.86
C LEU A 134 0.78 -17.72 -0.16
N HIS A 135 1.92 -18.26 0.27
CA HIS A 135 2.80 -19.03 -0.59
C HIS A 135 2.25 -20.43 -0.88
N ASP A 136 1.68 -21.09 0.13
CA ASP A 136 1.15 -22.44 0.04
C ASP A 136 -0.26 -22.48 -0.59
N ASP A 137 -1.05 -21.42 -0.40
CA ASP A 137 -2.39 -21.24 -0.93
C ASP A 137 -2.59 -19.80 -1.43
N PRO A 138 -2.24 -19.51 -2.70
CA PRO A 138 -2.38 -18.18 -3.28
C PRO A 138 -3.83 -17.65 -3.31
N GLU A 139 -4.82 -18.53 -3.39
CA GLU A 139 -6.24 -18.17 -3.41
C GLU A 139 -6.74 -17.70 -2.03
N SER A 140 -5.95 -17.92 -0.97
CA SER A 140 -6.27 -17.45 0.38
C SER A 140 -6.08 -15.94 0.57
N ALA A 141 -5.53 -15.24 -0.43
CA ALA A 141 -5.30 -13.81 -0.39
C ALA A 141 -6.61 -13.01 -0.48
N PRO A 142 -6.84 -12.02 0.41
CA PRO A 142 -7.94 -11.07 0.21
C PRO A 142 -7.75 -10.25 -1.08
N ASP A 143 -8.80 -10.10 -1.89
CA ASP A 143 -8.78 -9.16 -3.03
C ASP A 143 -8.99 -7.73 -2.51
N GLY A 144 -7.90 -6.96 -2.51
CA GLY A 144 -7.89 -5.58 -2.05
C GLY A 144 -8.42 -4.54 -3.03
N ARG A 145 -8.67 -4.88 -4.30
CA ARG A 145 -8.97 -3.88 -5.33
C ARG A 145 -10.26 -3.14 -5.06
N ALA A 146 -11.29 -3.82 -4.57
CA ALA A 146 -12.55 -3.20 -4.20
C ALA A 146 -12.38 -2.21 -3.03
N GLN A 147 -11.58 -2.58 -2.02
CA GLN A 147 -11.25 -1.68 -0.91
C GLN A 147 -10.47 -0.46 -1.41
N ALA A 148 -9.46 -0.68 -2.25
CA ALA A 148 -8.64 0.39 -2.80
C ALA A 148 -9.46 1.37 -3.65
N GLY A 149 -10.42 0.87 -4.44
CA GLY A 149 -11.31 1.68 -5.27
C GLY A 149 -12.21 2.66 -4.50
N ARG A 150 -12.32 2.52 -3.17
CA ARG A 150 -13.01 3.49 -2.31
C ARG A 150 -12.25 4.82 -2.18
N PHE A 151 -10.96 4.84 -2.52
CA PHE A 151 -10.07 5.97 -2.39
C PHE A 151 -9.71 6.52 -3.77
N SER A 152 -9.86 7.83 -3.95
CA SER A 152 -9.41 8.52 -5.15
C SER A 152 -9.06 9.98 -4.82
N TRP A 153 -8.18 10.57 -5.61
CA TRP A 153 -7.89 12.00 -5.49
C TRP A 153 -9.11 12.88 -5.72
N ALA A 154 -10.02 12.49 -6.63
CA ALA A 154 -11.27 13.19 -6.85
C ALA A 154 -12.14 13.21 -5.59
N ARG A 155 -12.34 12.04 -4.97
CA ARG A 155 -13.08 11.94 -3.70
C ARG A 155 -12.41 12.73 -2.58
N CYS A 156 -11.08 12.64 -2.47
CA CYS A 156 -10.32 13.41 -1.50
C CYS A 156 -10.58 14.91 -1.66
N ALA A 157 -10.50 15.43 -2.89
CA ALA A 157 -10.78 16.83 -3.18
C ALA A 157 -12.22 17.24 -2.83
N ASP A 158 -13.21 16.42 -3.17
CA ASP A 158 -14.62 16.69 -2.91
C ASP A 158 -14.93 16.72 -1.40
N GLU A 159 -14.45 15.74 -0.64
CA GLU A 159 -14.62 15.68 0.82
C GLU A 159 -13.89 16.83 1.52
N HIS A 160 -12.71 17.21 1.02
CA HIS A 160 -11.96 18.35 1.56
C HIS A 160 -12.71 19.68 1.32
N LEU A 161 -13.24 19.90 0.11
CA LEU A 161 -14.09 21.06 -0.18
C LEU A 161 -15.31 21.10 0.73
N ARG A 162 -15.95 19.95 0.97
CA ARG A 162 -17.10 19.83 1.85
C ARG A 162 -16.76 20.21 3.28
N ALA A 163 -15.66 19.68 3.83
CA ALA A 163 -15.21 19.99 5.19
C ALA A 163 -14.96 21.50 5.38
N TYR A 164 -14.26 22.13 4.44
CA TYR A 164 -14.01 23.58 4.49
C TYR A 164 -15.29 24.40 4.35
N THR A 165 -16.23 23.96 3.50
CA THR A 165 -17.53 24.62 3.35
C THR A 165 -18.37 24.53 4.63
N LEU A 166 -18.26 23.44 5.39
CA LEU A 166 -18.93 23.30 6.68
C LEU A 166 -18.30 24.21 7.75
N ALA A 167 -16.97 24.35 7.75
CA ALA A 167 -16.26 25.15 8.76
C ALA A 167 -16.53 26.67 8.67
N VAL A 168 -16.99 27.16 7.51
CA VAL A 168 -17.32 28.58 7.28
C VAL A 168 -18.82 28.89 7.41
N ARG A 169 -19.64 27.90 7.77
CA ARG A 169 -21.05 28.07 8.12
C ARG A 169 -21.19 28.18 9.64
#